data_AF-A0A925DQK7-F1
#
_entry.id   AF-A0A925DQK7-F1
#
_cell.length_a   1.000
_cell.length_b   1.000
_cell.length_c   1.000
_cell.angle_alpha   90.00
_cell.angle_beta   90.00
_cell.angle_gamma   90.00
#
_symmetry.space_group_name_H-M   'P 1'
#
loop_
_entity.id
_entity.type
_entity.pdbx_description
1 polymer ?
#
loop_
_entity_poly.entity_id
_entity_poly.type
_entity_poly.pdbx_seq_one_letter_code
_entity_poly.pdbx_strand_id
1 'polypeptide(L)'
;MGAPLNDITIYYSGNAIKDAPEDWDFRRTVNSISDFYHDTLNGYKPPKTGRICIHLSSEKNSQKPIYFGSICSYWNVIDEGKYLNFHKKEKYKYILDLLHSTILEIAEIYGWDKTVFNNSYDHIIKTDFAFEKRYPEKKSRDRKMLGQVLLVKTEEKSILKVIVKDGMNI
;
A
#
# COMPACT_ATOMS: atom_id res chain seq x y z
N MET A 1 -20.69 4.63 -11.08
CA MET A 1 -19.32 4.79 -10.54
C MET A 1 -18.40 3.86 -11.31
N GLY A 2 -17.23 4.32 -11.74
CA GLY A 2 -16.27 3.43 -12.41
C GLY A 2 -15.59 2.47 -11.44
N ALA A 3 -14.87 1.46 -11.95
CA ALA A 3 -14.11 0.52 -11.11
C ALA A 3 -13.07 1.25 -10.22
N PRO A 4 -12.83 0.82 -8.96
CA PRO A 4 -11.78 1.37 -8.09
C PRO A 4 -10.39 1.41 -8.73
N LEU A 5 -9.44 2.10 -8.07
CA LEU A 5 -8.03 1.88 -8.37
C LEU A 5 -7.73 0.39 -8.20
N ASN A 6 -7.10 -0.25 -9.19
CA ASN A 6 -6.84 -1.69 -9.15
C ASN A 6 -5.52 -2.01 -8.46
N ASP A 7 -4.53 -1.13 -8.57
CA ASP A 7 -3.15 -1.44 -8.24
C ASP A 7 -2.28 -0.17 -8.15
N ILE A 8 -1.26 -0.21 -7.29
CA ILE A 8 -0.16 0.74 -7.21
C ILE A 8 1.12 -0.09 -7.30
N THR A 9 1.91 0.10 -8.36
CA THR A 9 3.12 -0.69 -8.57
C THR A 9 4.35 0.21 -8.58
N ILE A 10 5.38 -0.19 -7.85
CA ILE A 10 6.70 0.47 -7.92
C ILE A 10 7.66 -0.38 -8.74
N TYR A 11 8.30 0.26 -9.71
CA TYR A 11 9.39 -0.27 -10.51
C TYR A 11 10.68 0.40 -10.09
N TYR A 12 11.77 -0.34 -10.11
CA TYR A 12 13.11 0.18 -9.86
C TYR A 12 13.99 -0.15 -11.05
N SER A 13 14.84 0.80 -11.43
CA SER A 13 15.69 0.71 -12.63
C SER A 13 17.15 1.08 -12.36
N GLY A 14 17.54 1.17 -11.09
CA GLY A 14 18.92 1.40 -10.69
C GLY A 14 19.72 0.10 -10.55
N ASN A 15 21.00 0.23 -10.21
CA ASN A 15 21.94 -0.89 -10.19
C ASN A 15 22.45 -1.27 -8.79
N ALA A 16 22.33 -0.40 -7.76
CA ALA A 16 22.91 -0.71 -6.46
C ALA A 16 22.02 -1.60 -5.59
N ILE A 17 20.71 -1.36 -5.59
CA ILE A 17 19.75 -2.24 -4.91
C ILE A 17 19.52 -3.46 -5.79
N LYS A 18 19.84 -4.65 -5.27
CA LYS A 18 19.47 -5.90 -5.95
C LYS A 18 17.95 -6.08 -5.87
N ASP A 19 17.33 -6.33 -7.02
CA ASP A 19 15.89 -6.60 -7.16
C ASP A 19 15.71 -8.03 -7.71
N ALA A 20 14.48 -8.48 -7.87
CA ALA A 20 14.20 -9.80 -8.42
C ALA A 20 14.62 -9.88 -9.91
N PRO A 21 15.20 -11.02 -10.36
CA PRO A 21 15.32 -12.29 -9.64
C PRO A 21 16.55 -12.46 -8.74
N GLU A 22 17.50 -11.52 -8.75
CA GLU A 22 18.77 -11.62 -8.01
C GLU A 22 18.59 -11.55 -6.50
N ASP A 23 17.68 -10.71 -6.02
CA ASP A 23 17.31 -10.60 -4.61
C ASP A 23 15.83 -10.18 -4.46
N TRP A 24 15.08 -10.93 -3.66
CA TRP A 24 13.66 -10.70 -3.46
C TRP A 24 13.34 -9.73 -2.32
N ASP A 25 14.31 -9.31 -1.50
CA ASP A 25 14.05 -8.49 -0.31
C ASP A 25 13.46 -7.12 -0.66
N PHE A 26 14.04 -6.43 -1.65
CA PHE A 26 13.52 -5.15 -2.12
C PHE A 26 12.12 -5.31 -2.72
N ARG A 27 11.95 -6.28 -3.64
CA ARG A 27 10.66 -6.54 -4.29
C ARG A 27 9.55 -6.85 -3.29
N ARG A 28 9.83 -7.71 -2.30
CA ARG A 28 8.88 -8.08 -1.24
C ARG A 28 8.48 -6.87 -0.40
N THR A 29 9.45 -6.06 0.01
CA THR A 29 9.21 -4.82 0.76
C THR A 29 8.29 -3.89 -0.03
N VAL A 30 8.65 -3.61 -1.28
CA VAL A 30 7.90 -2.73 -2.18
C VAL A 30 6.47 -3.21 -2.39
N ASN A 31 6.29 -4.49 -2.71
CA ASN A 31 4.96 -5.05 -2.96
C ASN A 31 4.11 -5.00 -1.68
N SER A 32 4.68 -5.40 -0.53
CA SER A 32 3.95 -5.38 0.74
C SER A 32 3.48 -3.97 1.12
N ILE A 33 4.34 -2.95 0.94
CA ILE A 33 3.98 -1.56 1.24
C ILE A 33 2.94 -1.03 0.25
N SER A 34 3.10 -1.32 -1.04
CA SER A 34 2.18 -0.85 -2.08
C SER A 34 0.79 -1.47 -1.92
N ASP A 35 0.73 -2.78 -1.62
CA ASP A 35 -0.52 -3.49 -1.36
C ASP A 35 -1.23 -2.92 -0.12
N PHE A 36 -0.52 -2.69 0.99
CA PHE A 36 -1.13 -2.10 2.19
C PHE A 36 -1.64 -0.68 1.95
N TYR A 37 -0.85 0.13 1.23
CA TYR A 37 -1.27 1.47 0.87
C TYR A 37 -2.53 1.43 0.01
N HIS A 38 -2.56 0.59 -1.01
CA HIS A 38 -3.71 0.43 -1.89
C HIS A 38 -4.97 -0.07 -1.16
N ASP A 39 -4.86 -1.12 -0.34
CA ASP A 39 -6.02 -1.72 0.35
C ASP A 39 -6.65 -0.72 1.33
N THR A 40 -5.85 0.16 1.94
CA THR A 40 -6.32 1.18 2.89
C THR A 40 -6.98 2.39 2.23
N LEU A 41 -6.96 2.49 0.89
CA LEU A 41 -7.72 3.50 0.16
C LEU A 41 -9.24 3.21 0.12
N ASN A 42 -9.69 2.07 0.65
CA ASN A 42 -11.10 1.72 0.80
C ASN A 42 -11.92 1.87 -0.50
N GLY A 43 -11.33 1.44 -1.62
CA GLY A 43 -12.01 1.47 -2.93
C GLY A 43 -12.04 2.84 -3.61
N TYR A 44 -11.25 3.80 -3.13
CA TYR A 44 -11.10 5.09 -3.81
C TYR A 44 -10.71 4.91 -5.29
N LYS A 45 -11.31 5.74 -6.14
CA LYS A 45 -11.07 5.77 -7.58
C LYS A 45 -10.59 7.17 -7.97
N PRO A 46 -9.29 7.39 -8.16
CA PRO A 46 -8.83 8.63 -8.75
C PRO A 46 -9.41 8.79 -10.18
N PRO A 47 -9.76 10.02 -10.61
CA PRO A 47 -10.28 10.27 -11.95
C PRO A 47 -9.42 9.63 -13.05
N LYS A 48 -10.07 8.96 -13.99
CA LYS A 48 -9.45 8.30 -15.18
C LYS A 48 -8.34 7.28 -14.86
N THR A 49 -8.15 6.89 -13.60
CA THR A 49 -7.01 6.08 -13.16
C THR A 49 -7.48 4.71 -12.69
N GLY A 50 -6.92 3.68 -13.29
CA GLY A 50 -7.09 2.27 -12.91
C GLY A 50 -5.82 1.67 -12.32
N ARG A 51 -4.64 2.21 -12.63
CA ARG A 51 -3.36 1.80 -12.04
C ARG A 51 -2.43 3.01 -11.91
N ILE A 52 -1.65 3.05 -10.83
CA ILE A 52 -0.54 4.00 -10.64
C ILE A 52 0.78 3.23 -10.74
N CYS A 53 1.69 3.67 -11.61
CA CYS A 53 3.03 3.11 -11.75
C CYS A 53 4.06 4.15 -11.30
N ILE A 54 4.82 3.84 -10.26
CA ILE A 54 5.92 4.68 -9.78
C ILE A 54 7.23 4.07 -10.24
N HIS A 55 8.03 4.83 -10.98
CA HIS A 55 9.33 4.41 -11.47
C HIS A 55 10.41 5.10 -10.64
N LEU A 56 11.18 4.31 -9.89
CA LEU A 56 12.30 4.77 -9.09
C LEU A 56 13.63 4.58 -9.82
N SER A 57 14.43 5.63 -9.83
CA SER A 57 15.78 5.66 -10.41
C SER A 57 16.67 6.61 -9.61
N SER A 58 17.98 6.62 -9.91
CA SER A 58 18.93 7.58 -9.32
C SER A 58 18.66 9.03 -9.74
N GLU A 59 17.99 9.23 -10.88
CA GLU A 59 17.67 10.54 -11.44
C GLU A 59 16.19 10.62 -11.86
N LYS A 60 15.61 11.83 -11.83
CA LYS A 60 14.20 12.04 -12.20
C LYS A 60 14.06 12.22 -13.71
N ASN A 61 13.53 11.20 -14.38
CA ASN A 61 13.37 11.20 -15.84
C ASN A 61 12.22 12.08 -16.37
N SER A 62 11.23 12.40 -15.54
CA SER A 62 10.11 13.26 -15.94
C SER A 62 9.60 14.06 -14.74
N GLN A 63 9.26 15.33 -14.96
CA GLN A 63 8.63 16.19 -13.95
C GLN A 63 7.10 16.05 -13.91
N LYS A 64 6.48 15.42 -14.91
CA LYS A 64 5.02 15.30 -15.00
C LYS A 64 4.59 13.84 -15.11
N PRO A 65 3.43 13.48 -14.54
CA PRO A 65 2.86 12.15 -14.75
C PRO A 65 2.38 11.98 -16.19
N ILE A 66 2.51 10.77 -16.69
CA ILE A 66 2.14 10.41 -18.07
C ILE A 66 1.02 9.38 -17.99
N TYR A 67 -0.01 9.57 -18.82
CA TYR A 67 -1.08 8.59 -18.96
C TYR A 67 -0.89 7.73 -20.20
N PHE A 68 -1.10 6.42 -20.03
CA PHE A 68 -1.36 5.49 -21.12
C PHE A 68 -2.66 4.74 -20.83
N GLY A 69 -3.74 5.13 -21.50
CA GLY A 69 -5.09 4.67 -21.14
C GLY A 69 -5.45 5.07 -19.71
N SER A 70 -5.74 4.08 -18.85
CA SER A 70 -6.04 4.28 -17.42
C SER A 70 -4.83 4.11 -16.50
N ILE A 71 -3.62 4.03 -17.05
CA ILE A 71 -2.38 3.86 -16.27
C ILE A 71 -1.73 5.24 -16.12
N CYS A 72 -1.51 5.67 -14.88
CA CYS A 72 -0.78 6.88 -14.55
C CYS A 72 0.64 6.51 -14.13
N SER A 73 1.64 6.85 -14.94
CA SER A 73 3.06 6.63 -14.65
C SER A 73 3.73 7.90 -14.16
N TYR A 74 4.58 7.79 -13.14
CA TYR A 74 5.39 8.88 -12.62
C TYR A 74 6.80 8.41 -12.26
N TRP A 75 7.79 9.26 -12.46
CA TRP A 75 9.18 8.96 -12.16
C TRP A 75 9.62 9.75 -10.94
N ASN A 76 10.24 9.07 -9.98
CA ASN A 76 10.79 9.70 -8.80
C ASN A 76 12.18 9.14 -8.47
N VAL A 77 12.87 9.81 -7.56
CA VAL A 77 14.24 9.48 -7.20
C VAL A 77 14.26 8.60 -5.95
N ILE A 78 15.13 7.59 -5.97
CA ILE A 78 15.49 6.82 -4.78
C ILE A 78 16.97 7.06 -4.44
N ASP A 79 17.25 7.48 -3.21
CA ASP A 79 18.60 7.43 -2.67
C ASP A 79 18.94 5.98 -2.29
N GLU A 80 19.64 5.30 -3.20
CA GLU A 80 20.02 3.88 -3.07
C GLU A 80 20.96 3.65 -1.89
N GLY A 81 21.93 4.55 -1.69
CA GLY A 81 22.91 4.43 -0.60
C GLY A 81 22.25 4.56 0.76
N LYS A 82 21.33 5.51 0.91
CA LYS A 82 20.53 5.66 2.12
C LYS A 82 19.64 4.45 2.36
N TYR A 83 18.96 3.94 1.34
CA TYR A 83 18.12 2.75 1.46
C TYR A 83 18.91 1.52 1.92
N LEU A 84 20.08 1.27 1.34
CA LEU A 84 20.89 0.09 1.66
C LEU A 84 21.39 0.09 3.10
N ASN A 85 21.65 1.27 3.67
CA ASN A 85 22.11 1.44 5.05
C ASN A 85 20.98 1.31 6.09
N PHE A 86 19.72 1.32 5.67
CA PHE A 86 18.60 1.22 6.61
C PHE A 86 18.38 -0.18 7.14
N HIS A 87 17.96 -0.25 8.41
CA HIS A 87 17.36 -1.45 8.97
C HIS A 87 15.96 -1.68 8.38
N LYS A 88 15.44 -2.90 8.55
CA LYS A 88 14.20 -3.35 7.91
C LYS A 88 13.02 -2.39 8.08
N LYS A 89 12.74 -1.95 9.32
CA LYS A 89 11.63 -1.03 9.60
C LYS A 89 11.83 0.37 9.00
N GLU A 90 13.07 0.82 8.92
CA GLU A 90 13.41 2.10 8.29
C GLU A 90 13.26 2.00 6.76
N LYS A 91 13.62 0.87 6.15
CA LYS A 91 13.35 0.58 4.73
C LYS A 91 11.85 0.66 4.43
N TYR A 92 11.01 0.10 5.29
CA TYR A 92 9.55 0.14 5.11
C TYR A 92 9.03 1.57 5.12
N LYS A 93 9.42 2.33 6.15
CA LYS A 93 9.04 3.73 6.28
C LYS A 93 9.54 4.54 5.08
N TYR A 94 10.77 4.32 4.65
CA TYR A 94 11.33 5.03 3.52
C TYR A 94 10.58 4.76 2.19
N ILE A 95 10.24 3.50 1.90
CA ILE A 95 9.44 3.15 0.72
C ILE A 95 8.03 3.73 0.83
N LEU A 96 7.41 3.69 2.00
CA LEU A 96 6.10 4.31 2.24
C LEU A 96 6.15 5.83 2.03
N ASP A 97 7.18 6.51 2.54
CA ASP A 97 7.38 7.95 2.39
C ASP A 97 7.57 8.33 0.90
N LEU A 98 8.37 7.55 0.16
CA LEU A 98 8.56 7.73 -1.29
C LEU A 98 7.26 7.51 -2.07
N LEU A 99 6.52 6.44 -1.77
CA LEU A 99 5.22 6.15 -2.39
C LEU A 99 4.25 7.29 -2.11
N HIS A 100 4.10 7.68 -0.85
CA HIS A 100 3.11 8.65 -0.42
C HIS A 100 3.41 10.05 -0.98
N SER A 101 4.64 10.53 -0.86
CA SER A 101 5.05 11.81 -1.44
C SER A 101 4.82 11.86 -2.95
N THR A 102 5.18 10.78 -3.66
CA THR A 102 4.91 10.65 -5.10
C THR A 102 3.42 10.78 -5.42
N ILE A 103 2.56 10.07 -4.68
CA ILE A 103 1.12 10.12 -4.90
C ILE A 103 0.56 11.51 -4.59
N LEU A 104 1.06 12.20 -3.57
CA LEU A 104 0.64 13.57 -3.26
C LEU A 104 1.02 14.56 -4.36
N GLU A 105 2.19 14.40 -4.99
CA GLU A 105 2.58 15.20 -6.17
C GLU A 105 1.61 14.96 -7.33
N ILE A 106 1.30 13.69 -7.64
CA ILE A 106 0.34 13.33 -8.70
C ILE A 106 -1.05 13.90 -8.38
N ALA A 107 -1.49 13.75 -7.13
CA ALA A 107 -2.78 14.23 -6.65
C ALA A 107 -2.91 15.74 -6.75
N GLU A 108 -1.84 16.49 -6.46
CA GLU A 108 -1.81 17.94 -6.66
C GLU A 108 -1.97 18.31 -8.14
N ILE A 109 -1.21 17.65 -9.03
CA ILE A 109 -1.23 17.93 -10.47
C ILE A 109 -2.61 17.67 -11.09
N TYR A 110 -3.31 16.61 -10.65
CA TYR A 110 -4.59 16.21 -11.21
C TYR A 110 -5.81 16.54 -10.35
N GLY A 111 -5.62 17.26 -9.23
CA GLY A 111 -6.69 17.61 -8.31
C GLY A 111 -7.39 16.40 -7.68
N TRP A 112 -6.65 15.35 -7.34
CA TRP A 112 -7.20 14.21 -6.59
C TRP A 112 -7.40 14.57 -5.11
N ASP A 113 -8.27 13.83 -4.44
CA ASP A 113 -8.51 14.03 -3.02
C ASP A 113 -7.33 13.49 -2.19
N LYS A 114 -6.49 14.41 -1.72
CA LYS A 114 -5.32 14.09 -0.89
C LYS A 114 -5.69 13.50 0.48
N THR A 115 -6.88 13.79 0.99
CA THR A 115 -7.27 13.35 2.33
C THR A 115 -7.31 11.83 2.44
N VAL A 116 -7.75 11.15 1.37
CA VAL A 116 -7.76 9.69 1.27
C VAL A 116 -6.34 9.11 1.37
N PHE A 117 -5.38 9.72 0.68
CA PHE A 117 -3.99 9.30 0.67
C PHE A 117 -3.28 9.57 2.00
N ASN A 118 -3.54 10.72 2.63
CA ASN A 118 -3.03 11.04 3.96
C ASN A 118 -3.56 10.07 5.02
N ASN A 119 -4.87 9.78 4.99
CA ASN A 119 -5.48 8.83 5.92
C ASN A 119 -4.89 7.42 5.79
N SER A 120 -4.59 6.99 4.55
CA SER A 120 -3.92 5.71 4.28
C SER A 120 -2.50 5.68 4.86
N TYR A 121 -1.71 6.72 4.62
CA TYR A 121 -0.37 6.86 5.19
C TYR A 121 -0.39 6.82 6.73
N ASP A 122 -1.21 7.67 7.35
CA ASP A 122 -1.33 7.77 8.80
C ASP A 122 -1.79 6.45 9.43
N HIS A 123 -2.70 5.73 8.74
CA HIS A 123 -3.14 4.42 9.18
C HIS A 123 -1.99 3.41 9.23
N ILE A 124 -1.19 3.31 8.16
CA ILE A 124 -0.06 2.36 8.08
C ILE A 124 1.01 2.67 9.14
N ILE A 125 1.32 3.95 9.36
CA ILE A 125 2.24 4.37 10.42
C ILE A 125 1.68 4.00 11.79
N LYS A 126 0.39 4.29 12.04
CA LYS A 126 -0.26 4.02 13.31
C LYS A 126 -0.34 2.52 13.64
N THR A 127 -0.53 1.67 12.64
CA THR A 127 -0.56 0.20 12.82
C THR A 127 0.82 -0.44 12.80
N ASP A 128 1.89 0.36 12.71
CA ASP A 128 3.26 -0.11 12.63
C ASP A 128 3.49 -1.15 11.53
N PHE A 129 2.96 -0.88 10.33
CA PHE A 129 3.00 -1.79 9.19
C PHE A 129 2.35 -3.16 9.46
N ALA A 130 1.38 -3.23 10.38
CA ALA A 130 0.49 -4.36 10.53
C ALA A 130 -0.79 -4.10 9.75
N PHE A 131 -1.10 -4.98 8.80
CA PHE A 131 -2.37 -4.98 8.10
C PHE A 131 -3.40 -5.77 8.88
N GLU A 132 -4.46 -5.09 9.30
CA GLU A 132 -5.58 -5.70 10.01
C GLU A 132 -6.83 -5.68 9.15
N LYS A 133 -7.36 -6.86 8.82
CA LYS A 133 -8.63 -7.00 8.11
C LYS A 133 -9.65 -7.72 8.99
N ARG A 134 -10.72 -7.00 9.33
CA ARG A 134 -11.89 -7.54 10.03
C ARG A 134 -12.92 -8.01 9.02
N TYR A 135 -13.25 -9.29 9.07
CA TYR A 135 -14.31 -9.86 8.26
C TYR A 135 -15.67 -9.64 8.95
N PRO A 136 -16.78 -9.63 8.18
CA PRO A 136 -18.11 -9.52 8.74
C PRO A 136 -18.38 -10.59 9.81
N GLU A 137 -19.09 -10.19 10.86
CA GLU A 137 -19.52 -11.11 11.90
C GLU A 137 -20.58 -12.08 11.37
N LYS A 138 -20.58 -13.32 11.88
CA LYS A 138 -21.56 -14.34 11.55
C LYS A 138 -22.20 -14.90 12.81
N LYS A 139 -23.53 -14.95 12.83
CA LYS A 139 -24.29 -15.58 13.91
C LYS A 139 -24.24 -17.10 13.78
N SER A 140 -24.18 -17.80 14.91
CA SER A 140 -24.41 -19.25 14.96
C SER A 140 -25.83 -19.61 14.51
N ARG A 141 -26.05 -20.86 14.12
CA ARG A 141 -27.36 -21.34 13.65
C ARG A 141 -28.47 -21.14 14.69
N ASP A 142 -28.16 -21.35 15.96
CA ASP A 142 -29.04 -21.14 17.11
C ASP A 142 -29.03 -19.69 17.64
N ARG A 143 -28.28 -18.79 16.97
CA ARG A 143 -28.13 -17.35 17.28
C ARG A 143 -27.55 -17.05 18.67
N LYS A 144 -27.02 -18.04 19.37
CA LYS A 144 -26.44 -17.87 20.71
C LYS A 144 -25.05 -17.28 20.69
N MET A 145 -24.31 -17.44 19.59
CA MET A 145 -22.92 -16.99 19.47
C MET A 145 -22.74 -16.10 18.23
N LEU A 146 -21.80 -15.16 18.34
CA LEU A 146 -21.26 -14.36 17.24
C LEU A 146 -19.81 -14.80 17.01
N GLY A 147 -19.49 -15.14 15.77
CA GLY A 147 -18.13 -15.39 15.31
C GLY A 147 -17.64 -14.25 14.43
N GLN A 148 -16.38 -13.84 14.61
CA GLN A 148 -15.69 -12.88 13.75
C GLN A 148 -14.31 -13.40 13.41
N VAL A 149 -13.88 -13.17 12.17
CA VAL A 149 -12.51 -13.44 11.74
C VAL A 149 -11.74 -12.12 11.66
N LEU A 150 -10.57 -12.09 12.29
CA LEU A 150 -9.60 -11.01 12.19
C LEU A 150 -8.31 -11.58 11.58
N LEU A 151 -7.94 -11.07 10.41
CA LEU A 151 -6.67 -11.37 9.76
C LEU A 151 -5.68 -10.25 10.09
N VAL A 152 -4.54 -10.60 10.68
CA VAL A 152 -3.41 -9.68 10.88
C VAL A 152 -2.25 -10.17 10.04
N LYS A 153 -1.79 -9.36 9.10
CA LYS A 153 -0.64 -9.66 8.25
C LYS A 153 0.47 -8.65 8.50
N THR A 154 1.70 -9.15 8.57
CA THR A 154 2.91 -8.37 8.31
C THR A 154 3.61 -9.00 7.11
N GLU A 155 4.73 -8.42 6.67
CA GLU A 155 5.52 -9.02 5.58
C GLU A 155 5.95 -10.48 5.90
N GLU A 156 6.20 -10.81 7.17
CA GLU A 156 6.76 -12.11 7.58
C GLU A 156 5.71 -13.13 8.02
N LYS A 157 4.55 -12.67 8.50
CA LYS A 157 3.57 -13.56 9.15
C LYS A 157 2.14 -13.18 8.81
N SER A 158 1.31 -14.20 8.65
CA SER A 158 -0.14 -14.08 8.58
C SER A 158 -0.76 -14.78 9.78
N ILE A 159 -1.49 -14.04 10.60
CA ILE A 159 -2.18 -14.55 11.78
C ILE A 159 -3.69 -14.44 11.53
N LEU A 160 -4.39 -15.57 11.60
CA LEU A 160 -5.84 -15.62 11.58
C LEU A 160 -6.36 -15.80 13.02
N LYS A 161 -7.09 -14.81 13.52
CA LYS A 161 -7.74 -14.86 14.83
C LYS A 161 -9.25 -15.09 14.63
N VAL A 162 -9.79 -16.10 15.30
CA VAL A 162 -11.24 -16.33 15.38
C VAL A 162 -11.71 -15.82 16.73
N ILE A 163 -12.59 -14.84 16.72
CA ILE A 163 -13.18 -14.24 17.91
C ILE A 163 -14.59 -14.80 18.03
N VAL A 164 -14.91 -15.41 19.18
CA VAL A 164 -16.24 -15.93 19.47
C VAL A 164 -16.77 -15.20 20.71
N LYS A 165 -17.98 -14.66 20.63
CA LYS A 165 -18.65 -13.92 21.71
C LYS A 165 -20.09 -14.40 21.87
N ASP A 166 -20.65 -14.27 23.08
CA ASP A 166 -22.07 -14.51 23.30
C ASP A 166 -22.91 -13.50 22.49
N GLY A 167 -23.92 -14.01 21.79
CA GLY A 167 -24.86 -13.23 20.98
C GLY A 167 -26.04 -12.66 21.77
N MET A 168 -26.08 -12.94 23.08
CA MET A 168 -27.06 -12.36 24.00
C MET A 168 -26.52 -11.03 24.54
N ASN A 169 -26.69 -9.96 23.76
CA ASN A 169 -26.79 -8.55 24.19
C ASN A 169 -26.61 -7.62 22.98
N ILE A 170 -27.67 -7.46 22.17
CA ILE A 170 -28.02 -6.21 21.48
C ILE A 170 -29.55 -6.15 21.43
#